data_AF-A0A9E3FY36-F1
#
_entry.id   AF-A0A9E3FY36-F1
#
_cell.length_a   1.000
_cell.length_b   1.000
_cell.length_c   1.000
_cell.angle_alpha   90.00
_cell.angle_beta   90.00
_cell.angle_gamma   90.00
#
_symmetry.space_group_name_H-M   'P 1'
#
loop_
_entity.id
_entity.type
_entity.pdbx_description
1 polymer ?
#
loop_
_entity_poly.entity_id
_entity_poly.type
_entity_poly.pdbx_seq_one_letter_code
_entity_poly.pdbx_strand_id
1 'polypeptide(L)'
;MRLWAPCARSRCARPYAMVSSVPKPWSILTISNTLKNEAYIGHLVYNRRSMKLDERSIRNPPAMWIRRDNALRPIISPDLF
;
A
#
# COMPACT_ATOMS: atom_id res chain seq x y z
N MET A 1 0.26 -39.96 4.18
CA MET A 1 0.06 -39.62 2.75
C MET A 1 -0.62 -38.25 2.68
N ARG A 2 0.05 -37.27 2.07
CA ARG A 2 -0.47 -35.91 1.88
C ARG A 2 -1.46 -35.95 0.71
N LEU A 3 -2.74 -35.71 0.99
CA LEU A 3 -3.71 -35.40 -0.06
C LEU A 3 -3.90 -33.88 -0.07
N TRP A 4 -3.20 -33.25 -1.00
CA TRP A 4 -3.47 -31.89 -1.42
C TRP A 4 -4.72 -31.94 -2.29
N ALA A 5 -5.89 -31.66 -1.71
CA ALA A 5 -7.08 -31.41 -2.50
C ALA A 5 -7.04 -29.94 -2.98
N PRO A 6 -7.14 -29.66 -4.29
CA PRO A 6 -7.27 -28.30 -4.79
C PRO A 6 -8.69 -27.85 -4.45
N CYS A 7 -8.83 -27.04 -3.41
CA CYS A 7 -10.13 -26.50 -3.04
C CYS A 7 -10.63 -25.62 -4.20
N ALA A 8 -11.65 -26.13 -4.87
CA ALA A 8 -12.36 -25.49 -5.95
C ALA A 8 -12.84 -24.10 -5.54
N ARG A 9 -12.99 -23.27 -6.55
CA ARG A 9 -13.29 -21.84 -6.53
C ARG A 9 -14.69 -21.57 -5.93
N SER A 10 -14.82 -21.69 -4.62
CA SER A 10 -16.00 -21.26 -3.85
C SER A 10 -15.55 -20.36 -2.71
N ARG A 11 -16.18 -19.18 -2.65
CA ARG A 11 -15.85 -18.07 -1.75
C ARG A 11 -15.83 -18.51 -0.28
N CYS A 12 -14.65 -18.80 0.25
CA CYS A 12 -14.41 -18.71 1.68
C CYS A 12 -14.44 -17.22 2.05
N ALA A 13 -15.60 -16.71 2.45
CA ALA A 13 -15.72 -15.39 3.05
C ALA A 13 -14.92 -15.40 4.35
N ARG A 14 -13.79 -14.70 4.37
CA ARG A 14 -13.04 -14.46 5.61
C ARG A 14 -13.94 -13.61 6.52
N PRO A 15 -14.18 -14.00 7.78
CA PRO A 15 -15.14 -13.31 8.67
C PRO A 15 -14.77 -11.87 9.02
N TYR A 16 -13.58 -11.40 8.63
CA TYR A 16 -13.09 -10.03 8.83
C TYR A 16 -12.70 -9.35 7.51
N ALA A 17 -13.48 -9.58 6.44
CA ALA A 17 -13.31 -8.80 5.22
C ALA A 17 -13.82 -7.37 5.48
N MET A 18 -12.96 -6.47 5.97
CA MET A 18 -13.25 -5.04 6.00
C MET A 18 -13.56 -4.59 4.58
N VAL A 19 -14.81 -4.21 4.37
CA VAL A 19 -15.32 -3.79 3.06
C VAL A 19 -14.74 -2.40 2.79
N SER A 20 -13.75 -2.31 1.91
CA SER A 20 -13.43 -1.03 1.27
C SER A 20 -14.60 -0.61 0.38
N SER A 21 -14.78 0.69 0.13
CA SER A 21 -15.77 1.20 -0.84
C SER A 21 -15.62 0.60 -2.25
N VAL A 22 -14.47 -0.02 -2.53
CA VAL A 22 -14.21 -0.84 -3.71
C VAL A 22 -14.44 -2.31 -3.36
N PRO A 23 -15.12 -3.12 -4.20
CA PRO A 23 -15.42 -4.53 -3.93
C PRO A 23 -14.18 -5.46 -3.96
N LYS A 24 -12.97 -4.93 -3.78
CA LYS A 24 -11.72 -5.70 -3.81
C LYS A 24 -11.30 -6.04 -2.37
N PRO A 25 -11.11 -7.33 -2.04
CA PRO A 25 -10.60 -7.71 -0.73
C PRO A 25 -9.20 -7.16 -0.51
N TRP A 26 -8.86 -6.85 0.74
CA TRP A 26 -7.51 -6.47 1.13
C TRP A 26 -6.54 -7.60 0.79
N SER A 27 -5.56 -7.30 -0.06
CA SER A 27 -4.46 -8.20 -0.36
C SER A 27 -3.28 -7.94 0.58
N ILE A 28 -2.42 -8.94 0.79
CA ILE A 28 -1.18 -8.79 1.57
C ILE A 28 -0.31 -7.65 1.01
N LEU A 29 -0.28 -7.47 -0.31
CA LEU A 29 0.43 -6.37 -0.97
C LEU A 29 -0.17 -5.02 -0.60
N THR A 30 -1.51 -4.92 -0.57
CA THR A 30 -2.21 -3.70 -0.16
C THR A 30 -1.86 -3.36 1.28
N ILE A 31 -1.97 -4.33 2.20
CA ILE A 31 -1.63 -4.15 3.62
C ILE A 31 -0.17 -3.72 3.78
N SER A 32 0.77 -4.43 3.13
CA SER A 32 2.20 -4.09 3.20
C SER A 32 2.50 -2.70 2.65
N ASN A 33 1.83 -2.29 1.57
CA ASN A 33 2.03 -0.97 0.98
C ASN A 33 1.46 0.15 1.88
N THR A 34 0.32 -0.11 2.52
CA THR A 34 -0.27 0.81 3.50
C THR A 34 0.65 1.01 4.70
N LEU A 35 1.18 -0.07 5.28
CA LEU A 35 2.07 -0.01 6.44
C LEU A 35 3.41 0.68 6.14
N LYS A 36 3.87 0.66 4.88
CA LYS A 36 5.11 1.34 4.45
C LYS A 36 4.92 2.83 4.15
N ASN A 37 3.71 3.35 4.26
CA ASN A 37 3.41 4.71 3.86
C ASN A 37 3.72 5.69 5.01
N GLU A 38 4.77 6.48 4.83
CA GLU A 38 5.20 7.53 5.76
C GLU A 38 4.14 8.65 5.95
N ALA A 39 3.09 8.70 5.13
CA ALA A 39 1.98 9.63 5.33
C ALA A 39 1.27 9.43 6.67
N TYR A 40 1.30 8.22 7.25
CA TYR A 40 0.65 7.93 8.54
C TYR A 40 1.35 8.59 9.73
N ILE A 41 2.67 8.84 9.62
CA ILE A 41 3.46 9.63 10.59
C ILE A 41 3.52 11.12 10.22
N GLY A 42 2.76 11.55 9.21
CA GLY A 42 2.69 12.95 8.77
C GLY A 42 3.76 13.37 7.77
N HIS A 43 4.61 12.45 7.30
CA HIS A 43 5.65 12.74 6.31
C HIS A 43 5.12 12.51 4.90
N LEU A 44 5.23 13.51 4.03
CA LEU A 44 4.83 13.40 2.64
C LEU A 44 6.06 13.13 1.78
N VAL A 45 6.13 11.94 1.18
CA VAL A 45 7.16 11.59 0.18
C VAL A 45 6.48 11.43 -1.17
N TYR A 46 6.82 12.29 -2.12
CA TYR A 46 6.29 12.24 -3.47
C TYR A 46 7.41 12.11 -4.52
N ASN A 47 7.00 11.95 -5.78
CA ASN A 47 7.90 11.78 -6.92
C ASN A 47 8.77 10.50 -6.89
N ARG A 48 8.31 9.42 -6.22
CA ARG A 48 9.00 8.11 -6.27
C ARG A 48 8.98 7.48 -7.67
N ARG A 49 7.93 7.78 -8.43
CA ARG A 49 7.72 7.36 -9.81
C ARG A 49 7.04 8.50 -10.54
N SER A 50 7.53 8.85 -11.71
CA SER A 50 6.94 9.85 -12.59
C SER A 50 6.54 9.20 -13.91
N MET A 51 5.63 9.84 -14.62
CA MET A 51 5.27 9.51 -15.99
C MET A 51 4.89 10.82 -16.65
N LYS A 52 5.57 11.16 -17.75
CA LYS A 52 5.17 12.27 -18.60
C LYS A 52 4.16 11.75 -19.62
N LEU A 53 3.33 12.65 -20.14
CA LEU A 53 2.33 12.28 -21.14
C LEU A 53 3.00 11.61 -22.33
N ASP A 54 2.48 10.45 -22.74
CA ASP A 54 3.00 9.58 -23.81
C ASP A 54 4.38 8.94 -23.57
N GLU A 55 4.96 9.12 -22.39
CA GLU A 55 6.25 8.52 -22.04
C GLU A 55 6.08 7.34 -21.06
N ARG A 56 7.08 6.45 -21.02
CA ARG A 56 7.09 5.33 -20.07
C ARG A 56 7.25 5.85 -18.64
N SER A 57 6.64 5.15 -17.69
CA SER A 57 6.82 5.48 -16.28
C SER A 57 8.24 5.15 -15.81
N ILE A 58 8.90 6.13 -15.19
CA ILE A 58 10.28 6.04 -14.71
C ILE A 58 10.27 5.98 -13.18
N ARG A 59 11.10 5.09 -12.61
CA ARG A 59 11.37 5.07 -11.17
C ARG A 59 12.46 6.09 -10.88
N ASN A 60 12.12 7.13 -10.12
CA ASN A 60 13.05 8.22 -9.86
C ASN A 60 14.06 7.83 -8.77
N PRO A 61 15.32 8.29 -8.87
CA PRO A 61 16.30 8.10 -7.83
C PRO A 61 15.89 8.86 -6.55
N PRO A 62 16.34 8.43 -5.36
CA PRO A 62 15.97 9.07 -4.08
C PRO A 62 16.32 10.55 -4.00
N ALA A 63 17.38 11.00 -4.69
CA ALA A 63 17.77 12.41 -4.75
C ALA A 63 16.70 13.31 -5.40
N MET A 64 15.80 12.76 -6.23
CA MET A 64 14.70 13.49 -6.85
C MET A 64 13.39 13.35 -6.07
N TRP A 65 13.37 12.54 -5.01
CA TRP A 65 12.19 12.42 -4.16
C TRP A 65 12.06 13.69 -3.36
N ILE A 66 10.84 14.22 -3.34
CA ILE A 66 10.56 15.40 -2.56
C ILE A 66 9.88 14.91 -1.30
N ARG A 67 10.60 15.01 -0.19
CA ARG A 67 10.15 14.66 1.14
C ARG A 67 9.89 15.93 1.92
N ARG A 68 8.72 16.01 2.54
CA ARG A 68 8.35 17.08 3.46
C ARG A 68 7.87 16.48 4.76
N ASP A 69 8.61 16.75 5.82
CA ASP A 69 8.26 16.30 7.15
C ASP A 69 7.10 17.15 7.71
N ASN A 70 6.23 16.52 8.50
CA ASN A 70 5.04 17.12 9.11
C ASN A 70 4.11 17.88 8.13
N ALA A 71 4.03 17.42 6.87
CA ALA A 71 3.14 17.99 5.87
C ALA A 71 1.66 17.67 6.14
N LEU A 72 1.42 16.55 6.83
CA LEU A 72 0.09 16.07 7.19
C LEU A 72 0.01 15.88 8.70
N ARG A 73 -1.20 15.96 9.25
CA ARG A 73 -1.44 15.59 10.65
C ARG A 73 -1.20 14.08 10.81
N PRO A 74 -0.25 13.64 11.67
CA PRO A 74 0.00 12.23 11.88
C PRO A 74 -1.23 11.54 12.46
N ILE A 75 -1.50 10.33 11.99
CA ILE A 75 -2.55 9.44 12.52
C ILE A 75 -1.93 8.50 13.55
N ILE A 76 -0.68 8.11 13.34
CA ILE A 76 0.08 7.18 14.17
C ILE A 76 1.26 7.93 14.79
N SER A 77 1.60 7.61 16.05
CA SER A 77 2.84 8.11 16.67
C SER A 77 4.07 7.63 15.89
N PRO A 78 5.09 8.47 15.65
CA PRO A 78 6.36 8.04 15.05
C PRO A 78 7.02 6.88 15.80
N ASP A 79 6.83 6.78 17.12
CA ASP A 79 7.43 5.71 17.93
C ASP A 79 6.83 4.33 17.64
N LEU A 80 5.64 4.27 17.03
CA LEU A 80 4.92 3.03 16.71
C LEU A 80 5.12 2.58 15.26
N PHE A 81 5.70 3.43 14.41
CA PHE A 81 5.80 3.22 12.95
C PHE A 81 7.16 2.66 12.53
#